data_AF-A0A947HMS0-F1
#
_entry.id   AF-A0A947HMS0-F1
#
_cell.length_a   1.000
_cell.length_b   1.000
_cell.length_c   1.000
_cell.angle_alpha   90.00
_cell.angle_beta   90.00
_cell.angle_gamma   90.00
#
_symmetry.space_group_name_H-M   'P 1'
#
loop_
_entity.id
_entity.type
_entity.pdbx_description
1 polymer ?
#
loop_
_entity_poly.entity_id
_entity_poly.type
_entity_poly.pdbx_seq_one_letter_code
_entity_poly.pdbx_strand_id
1 'polypeptide(L)'
;AILYAVWVMVVSTAFWFVRVDNLSYLLTSTLDAARWPVQVFRPALRLVFTFVLPLGLMTTWPAMALRGMLDPAGFLVAIGVAALFVALSRAVWRFALRHYSSASS
;
A
#
# COMPACT_ATOMS: atom_id res chain seq x y z
N ALA A 1 -0.70 6.49 -6.28
CA ALA A 1 -2.00 5.93 -5.87
C ALA A 1 -1.86 4.84 -4.79
N ILE A 2 -1.20 3.71 -5.08
CA ILE A 2 -1.08 2.57 -4.14
C ILE A 2 -0.42 2.97 -2.82
N LEU A 3 0.73 3.67 -2.87
CA LEU A 3 1.46 4.08 -1.66
C LEU A 3 0.58 4.93 -0.74
N TYR A 4 -0.09 5.91 -1.34
CA TYR A 4 -1.03 6.78 -0.65
C TYR A 4 -2.18 5.98 -0.03
N ALA A 5 -2.78 5.06 -0.79
CA ALA A 5 -3.88 4.22 -0.31
C ALA A 5 -3.48 3.36 0.89
N VAL A 6 -2.30 2.73 0.84
CA VAL A 6 -1.75 1.95 1.96
C VAL A 6 -1.51 2.84 3.18
N TRP A 7 -0.93 4.03 3.00
CA TRP A 7 -0.73 4.99 4.07
C TRP A 7 -2.05 5.40 4.72
N VAL A 8 -3.08 5.71 3.93
CA VAL A 8 -4.42 6.04 4.44
C VAL A 8 -4.98 4.87 5.25
N MET A 9 -4.84 3.63 4.78
CA MET A 9 -5.30 2.46 5.54
C MET A 9 -4.58 2.33 6.89
N VAL A 10 -3.26 2.51 6.92
CA VAL A 10 -2.47 2.47 8.17
C VAL A 10 -2.88 3.58 9.12
N VAL A 11 -2.95 4.83 8.67
CA VAL A 11 -3.35 5.96 9.54
C VAL A 11 -4.79 5.83 10.02
N SER A 12 -5.69 5.30 9.19
CA SER A 12 -7.08 5.04 9.59
C SER A 12 -7.18 4.08 10.78
N THR A 13 -6.18 3.24 11.02
CA THR A 13 -6.19 2.36 12.20
C THR A 13 -6.08 3.12 13.53
N ALA A 14 -5.65 4.40 13.50
CA ALA A 14 -5.56 5.26 14.69
C ALA A 14 -6.90 5.53 15.36
N PHE A 15 -8.00 5.36 14.63
CA PHE A 15 -9.33 5.49 15.19
C PHE A 15 -9.69 4.38 16.19
N TRP A 16 -8.99 3.22 16.15
CA TRP A 16 -9.20 2.12 17.10
C TRP A 16 -8.01 1.88 18.03
N PHE A 17 -6.79 2.18 17.57
CA PHE A 17 -5.56 1.93 18.34
C PHE A 17 -4.95 3.22 18.88
N VAL A 18 -4.64 3.23 20.17
CA VAL A 18 -4.04 4.37 20.89
C VAL A 18 -2.59 4.68 20.43
N ARG A 19 -1.87 3.69 19.85
CA ARG A 19 -0.49 3.87 19.35
C ARG A 19 -0.36 3.36 17.93
N VAL A 20 -0.35 4.29 16.97
CA VAL A 20 -0.13 3.97 15.54
C VAL A 20 1.31 4.19 15.12
N ASP A 21 2.13 4.81 15.97
CA ASP A 21 3.54 5.09 15.68
C ASP A 21 4.31 3.82 15.30
N ASN A 22 4.06 2.70 16.00
CA ASN A 22 4.68 1.42 15.67
C ASN A 22 4.30 0.91 14.27
N LEU A 23 3.04 1.12 13.87
CA LEU A 23 2.55 0.67 12.56
C LEU A 23 3.07 1.57 11.44
N SER A 24 3.11 2.88 11.67
CA SER A 24 3.73 3.85 10.76
C SER A 24 5.23 3.59 10.61
N TYR A 25 5.95 3.30 11.71
CA TYR A 25 7.37 2.94 11.70
C TYR A 25 7.63 1.63 10.96
N LEU A 26 6.76 0.62 11.17
CA LEU A 26 6.84 -0.64 10.43
C LEU A 26 6.60 -0.41 8.94
N LEU A 27 5.63 0.44 8.57
CA LEU A 27 5.36 0.77 7.18
C LEU A 27 6.56 1.49 6.53
N THR A 28 7.13 2.52 7.17
CA THR A 28 8.31 3.21 6.64
C THR A 28 9.51 2.28 6.50
N SER A 29 9.79 1.46 7.52
CA SER A 29 10.86 0.44 7.47
C SER A 29 10.65 -0.56 6.34
N THR A 30 9.39 -0.93 6.07
CA THR A 30 9.04 -1.83 4.97
C THR A 30 9.20 -1.16 3.61
N LEU A 31 8.87 0.13 3.49
CA LEU A 31 9.09 0.91 2.28
C LEU A 31 10.58 1.15 2.01
N ASP A 32 11.41 1.26 3.04
CA ASP A 32 12.87 1.28 2.88
C ASP A 32 13.39 -0.05 2.34
N ALA A 33 12.82 -1.17 2.81
CA ALA A 33 13.12 -2.50 2.27
C ALA A 33 12.69 -2.63 0.79
N ALA A 34 11.70 -1.84 0.33
CA ALA A 34 11.24 -1.84 -1.06
C ALA A 34 12.27 -1.32 -2.07
N ARG A 35 13.38 -0.75 -1.61
CA ARG A 35 14.55 -0.42 -2.44
C ARG A 35 15.25 -1.66 -2.99
N TRP A 36 15.07 -2.80 -2.32
CA TRP A 36 15.66 -4.07 -2.73
C TRP A 36 14.68 -4.85 -3.62
N PRO A 37 15.17 -5.55 -4.66
CA PRO A 37 14.32 -6.37 -5.52
C PRO A 37 13.59 -7.46 -4.70
N VAL A 38 12.31 -7.71 -5.01
CA VAL A 38 11.48 -8.66 -4.25
C VAL A 38 12.06 -10.09 -4.23
N GLN A 39 12.91 -10.41 -5.22
CA GLN A 39 13.58 -11.70 -5.38
C GLN A 39 14.63 -11.98 -4.29
N VAL A 40 15.11 -10.94 -3.58
CA VAL A 40 16.10 -11.07 -2.51
C VAL A 40 15.47 -11.59 -1.22
N PHE A 41 14.15 -11.44 -1.06
CA PHE A 41 13.45 -11.82 0.16
C PHE A 41 13.06 -13.30 0.19
N ARG A 42 12.95 -13.85 1.42
CA ARG A 42 12.45 -15.21 1.66
C ARG A 42 11.03 -15.37 1.07
N PRO A 43 10.61 -16.58 0.66
CA PRO A 43 9.34 -16.80 -0.05
C PRO A 43 8.10 -16.20 0.65
N ALA A 44 8.03 -16.28 1.97
CA ALA A 44 6.94 -15.71 2.76
C ALA A 44 6.86 -14.18 2.64
N LEU A 45 7.99 -13.48 2.79
CA LEU A 45 8.06 -12.02 2.66
C LEU A 45 7.83 -11.58 1.21
N ARG A 46 8.32 -12.37 0.25
CA ARG A 46 8.05 -12.13 -1.17
C ARG A 46 6.55 -12.18 -1.47
N LEU A 47 5.79 -13.10 -0.87
CA LEU A 47 4.33 -13.14 -0.97
C LEU A 47 3.71 -11.85 -0.43
N VAL A 48 4.09 -11.41 0.78
CA VAL A 48 3.58 -10.16 1.36
C VAL A 48 3.87 -8.96 0.46
N PHE A 49 5.10 -8.84 -0.05
CA PHE A 49 5.54 -7.75 -0.94
C PHE A 49 5.09 -7.88 -2.40
N THR A 50 4.37 -8.94 -2.74
CA THR A 50 3.76 -9.08 -4.06
C THR A 50 2.25 -8.82 -3.98
N PHE A 51 1.59 -9.33 -2.94
CA PHE A 51 0.13 -9.32 -2.83
C PHE A 51 -0.42 -8.26 -1.87
N VAL A 52 0.28 -7.95 -0.77
CA VAL A 52 -0.19 -6.98 0.25
C VAL A 52 0.34 -5.59 -0.05
N LEU A 53 1.63 -5.48 -0.34
CA LEU A 53 2.29 -4.26 -0.78
C LEU A 53 2.84 -4.54 -2.16
N PRO A 54 2.15 -4.24 -3.27
CA PRO A 54 2.59 -4.64 -4.61
C PRO A 54 3.80 -3.79 -5.05
N LEU A 55 4.97 -4.04 -4.45
CA LEU A 55 6.15 -3.20 -4.55
C LEU A 55 6.66 -3.08 -5.99
N GLY A 56 6.61 -4.19 -6.75
CA GLY A 56 6.99 -4.19 -8.16
C GLY A 56 6.15 -3.22 -9.00
N LEU A 57 4.86 -3.07 -8.69
CA LEU A 57 3.99 -2.09 -9.36
C LEU A 57 4.30 -0.64 -8.93
N MET A 58 4.87 -0.46 -7.75
CA MET A 58 5.18 0.87 -7.19
C MET A 58 6.55 1.37 -7.65
N THR A 59 7.52 0.48 -7.86
CA THR A 59 8.91 0.86 -8.17
C THR A 59 9.32 0.47 -9.59
N THR A 60 9.11 -0.79 -9.99
CA THR A 60 9.65 -1.35 -11.24
C THR A 60 8.78 -1.02 -12.45
N TRP A 61 7.46 -1.15 -12.33
CA TRP A 61 6.54 -0.98 -13.47
C TRP A 61 6.50 0.45 -14.02
N PRO A 62 6.53 1.52 -13.20
CA PRO A 62 6.63 2.88 -13.72
C PRO A 62 7.91 3.09 -14.54
N ALA A 63 9.05 2.55 -14.08
CA ALA A 63 10.31 2.62 -14.81
C ALA A 63 10.25 1.84 -16.14
N MET A 64 9.63 0.65 -16.15
CA MET A 64 9.42 -0.13 -17.38
C MET A 64 8.48 0.59 -18.36
N ALA A 65 7.41 1.21 -17.87
CA ALA A 65 6.49 1.99 -18.70
C ALA A 65 7.18 3.18 -19.37
N LEU A 66 8.01 3.92 -18.62
CA LEU A 66 8.82 5.03 -19.16
C LEU A 66 9.83 4.56 -20.23
N ARG A 67 10.29 3.31 -20.13
CA ARG A 67 11.20 2.69 -21.12
C ARG A 67 10.46 2.04 -22.31
N GLY A 68 9.14 2.11 -22.36
CA GLY A 68 8.32 1.44 -23.38
C GLY A 68 8.36 -0.08 -23.30
N MET A 69 8.78 -0.64 -22.15
CA MET A 69 8.95 -2.08 -21.94
C MET A 69 7.73 -2.73 -21.27
N LEU A 70 6.75 -1.94 -20.83
CA LEU A 70 5.50 -2.44 -20.25
C LEU A 70 4.49 -2.68 -21.37
N ASP A 71 3.99 -3.90 -21.45
CA ASP A 71 2.97 -4.27 -22.43
C ASP A 71 1.60 -3.63 -22.08
N PRO A 72 0.68 -3.50 -23.05
CA PRO A 72 -0.64 -2.90 -22.79
C PRO A 72 -1.44 -3.64 -21.72
N ALA A 73 -1.33 -4.97 -21.63
CA ALA A 73 -2.03 -5.74 -20.61
C ALA A 73 -1.44 -5.47 -19.21
N GLY A 74 -0.11 -5.42 -19.07
CA GLY A 74 0.55 -4.98 -17.85
C GLY A 74 0.13 -3.57 -17.43
N PHE A 75 0.01 -2.64 -18.37
CA PHE A 75 -0.47 -1.29 -18.06
C PHE A 75 -1.92 -1.29 -17.51
N LEU A 76 -2.82 -2.05 -18.10
CA LEU A 76 -4.20 -2.18 -17.62
C LEU A 76 -4.28 -2.84 -16.23
N VAL A 77 -3.46 -3.88 -16.00
CA VAL A 77 -3.32 -4.51 -14.67
C VAL A 77 -2.85 -3.48 -13.65
N ALA A 78 -1.88 -2.62 -14.01
CA ALA A 78 -1.38 -1.58 -13.12
C ALA A 78 -2.47 -0.59 -12.69
N ILE A 79 -3.27 -0.14 -13.64
CA ILE A 79 -4.42 0.74 -13.39
C ILE A 79 -5.45 0.03 -12.51
N GLY A 80 -5.80 -1.22 -12.82
CA GLY A 80 -6.77 -2.00 -12.06
C GLY A 80 -6.37 -2.19 -10.60
N VAL A 81 -5.11 -2.55 -10.35
CA VAL A 81 -4.57 -2.68 -8.99
C VAL A 81 -4.54 -1.33 -8.27
N ALA A 82 -4.14 -0.25 -8.95
CA ALA A 82 -4.16 1.09 -8.36
C ALA A 82 -5.59 1.53 -7.95
N ALA A 83 -6.58 1.28 -8.81
CA ALA A 83 -7.98 1.58 -8.54
C ALA A 83 -8.52 0.74 -7.37
N LEU A 84 -8.19 -0.56 -7.32
CA LEU A 84 -8.56 -1.45 -6.22
C LEU A 84 -8.04 -0.92 -4.87
N PHE A 85 -6.75 -0.55 -4.79
CA PHE A 85 -6.17 -0.02 -3.56
C PHE A 85 -6.83 1.27 -3.11
N VAL A 86 -7.14 2.19 -4.03
CA VAL A 86 -7.86 3.43 -3.71
C VAL A 86 -9.29 3.14 -3.23
N ALA A 87 -9.99 2.17 -3.81
CA ALA A 87 -11.31 1.77 -3.36
C ALA A 87 -11.26 1.17 -1.95
N LEU A 88 -10.28 0.30 -1.68
CA LEU A 88 -10.07 -0.30 -0.36
C LEU A 88 -9.72 0.76 0.69
N SER A 89 -8.81 1.68 0.40
CA SER A 89 -8.46 2.75 1.35
C SER A 89 -9.63 3.65 1.67
N ARG A 90 -10.45 3.99 0.66
CA ARG A 90 -11.69 4.75 0.87
C ARG A 90 -12.70 3.98 1.72
N ALA A 91 -12.83 2.67 1.53
CA ALA A 91 -13.71 1.85 2.34
C ALA A 91 -13.26 1.79 3.81
N VAL A 92 -11.96 1.56 4.04
CA VAL A 92 -11.35 1.55 5.38
C VAL A 92 -11.51 2.90 6.07
N TRP A 93 -11.24 4.00 5.38
CA TRP A 93 -11.42 5.35 5.91
C TRP A 93 -12.87 5.60 6.35
N ARG A 94 -13.85 5.27 5.50
CA ARG A 94 -15.27 5.44 5.84
C ARG A 94 -15.70 4.55 7.00
N PHE A 95 -15.15 3.33 7.09
CA PHE A 95 -15.38 2.44 8.22
C PHE A 95 -14.81 3.00 9.52
N ALA A 96 -13.61 3.60 9.46
CA ALA A 96 -12.95 4.23 10.60
C ALA A 96 -13.71 5.43 11.14
N LEU A 97 -14.17 6.31 10.25
CA LEU A 97 -14.98 7.46 10.63
C LEU A 97 -16.28 7.09 11.36
N ARG A 98 -16.87 5.92 11.07
CA ARG A 98 -18.07 5.44 11.80
C ARG A 98 -17.79 5.02 13.24
N HIS A 99 -16.54 4.66 13.54
CA HIS A 99 -16.11 4.23 14.88
C HIS A 99 -15.42 5.34 15.66
N TYR A 100 -15.21 6.50 15.03
CA TYR A 100 -14.71 7.67 15.73
C TYR A 100 -15.80 8.21 16.66
N SER A 101 -15.79 7.75 17.91
CA SER A 101 -16.52 8.40 18.98
C SER A 101 -15.84 9.74 19.25
N SER A 102 -16.47 10.83 18.81
CA SER A 102 -16.03 12.19 19.15
C SER A 102 -15.76 12.28 20.65
N ALA A 103 -14.62 12.85 21.04
CA ALA A 103 -14.40 13.33 22.39
C ALA A 103 -15.56 14.27 22.76
N SER A 104 -16.55 13.73 23.46
CA SER A 104 -17.63 14.51 24.03
C SER A 104 -17.11 15.13 25.32
N SER A 105 -16.74 16.42 25.18
CA SER A 105 -16.43 17.42 26.20
C SER A 105 -15.15 17.28 27.03
#